data_AF-X0VCJ6-F1
#
_entry.id   AF-X0VCJ6-F1
#
_cell.length_a   1.000
_cell.length_b   1.000
_cell.length_c   1.000
_cell.angle_alpha   90.00
_cell.angle_beta   90.00
_cell.angle_gamma   90.00
#
_symmetry.space_group_name_H-M   'P 1'
#
loop_
_entity.id
_entity.type
_entity.pdbx_description
1 polymer ?
#
loop_
_entity_poly.entity_id
_entity_poly.type
_entity_poly.pdbx_seq_one_letter_code
_entity_poly.pdbx_strand_id
1 'polypeptide(L)'
;VITGISIAKALELIDWDVDALYTWVVAKLKRMKHDMKDMQIDIKDLIGQFYQDHPRGFLRIRSTDDARIDAATEHFQTPDNNPHYQWVGRHEYDIHKLYLLPKPFKEWVVKQGHHYSAIRAMMAKEMKGKGIKVRLGRGTKVDLPPQYVLEVSWNHDAYASGAQDTPPLFPVEDND
;
A
#
# COMPACT_ATOMS: atom_id res chain seq x y z
N VAL A 1 18.86 -27.08 7.38
CA VAL A 1 19.79 -27.36 6.26
C VAL A 1 21.24 -27.46 6.74
N ILE A 2 21.84 -26.42 7.32
CA ILE A 2 23.25 -26.46 7.80
C ILE A 2 23.51 -27.57 8.84
N THR A 3 22.58 -27.78 9.77
CA THR A 3 22.66 -28.90 10.74
C THR A 3 22.69 -30.27 10.07
N GLY A 4 21.91 -30.45 8.99
CA GLY A 4 21.88 -31.72 8.24
C GLY A 4 23.19 -31.99 7.51
N ILE A 5 23.79 -30.94 6.92
CA ILE A 5 25.11 -31.02 6.26
C ILE A 5 26.21 -31.30 7.29
N SER A 6 26.11 -30.73 8.50
CA SER A 6 27.07 -30.97 9.58
C SER A 6 27.06 -32.43 10.05
N ILE A 7 25.86 -33.03 10.16
CA ILE A 7 25.70 -34.45 10.51
C ILE A 7 26.21 -35.36 9.38
N ALA A 8 25.91 -35.04 8.12
CA ALA A 8 26.37 -35.82 6.98
C ALA A 8 27.90 -35.81 6.83
N LYS A 9 28.55 -34.69 7.17
CA LYS A 9 30.02 -34.60 7.24
C LYS A 9 30.60 -35.41 8.41
N ALA A 10 29.95 -35.38 9.58
CA ALA A 10 30.36 -36.18 10.73
C ALA A 10 30.22 -37.70 10.50
N LEU A 11 29.33 -38.11 9.61
CA LEU A 11 29.14 -39.49 9.17
C LEU A 11 29.99 -39.84 7.93
N GLU A 12 30.86 -38.93 7.46
CA GLU A 12 31.71 -39.10 6.27
C GLU A 12 30.94 -39.39 4.97
N LEU A 13 29.65 -39.04 4.90
CA LEU A 13 28.87 -39.18 3.66
C LEU A 13 29.22 -38.12 2.61
N ILE A 14 29.80 -37.00 3.02
CA ILE A 14 30.13 -35.87 2.15
C ILE A 14 31.46 -35.21 2.56
N ASP A 15 32.23 -34.76 1.57
CA ASP A 15 33.50 -34.03 1.75
C ASP A 15 33.34 -32.54 1.37
N TRP A 16 32.34 -31.87 1.94
CA TRP A 16 32.08 -30.46 1.68
C TRP A 16 32.73 -29.56 2.74
N ASP A 17 33.19 -28.39 2.32
CA ASP A 17 33.61 -27.32 3.22
C ASP A 17 32.39 -26.60 3.80
N VAL A 18 32.04 -26.98 5.03
CA VAL A 18 30.89 -26.45 5.78
C VAL A 18 31.13 -25.00 6.20
N ASP A 19 32.38 -24.61 6.43
CA ASP A 19 32.74 -23.25 6.87
C ASP A 19 32.67 -22.27 5.70
N ALA A 20 33.14 -22.69 4.51
CA ALA A 20 32.96 -21.93 3.28
C ALA A 20 31.48 -21.78 2.91
N LEU A 21 30.68 -22.85 3.04
CA LEU A 21 29.23 -22.80 2.82
C LEU A 21 28.56 -21.83 3.79
N TYR A 22 28.87 -21.93 5.09
CA TYR A 22 28.29 -21.05 6.11
C TYR A 22 28.62 -19.58 5.80
N THR A 23 29.87 -19.28 5.48
CA THR A 23 30.32 -17.93 5.10
C THR A 23 29.58 -17.40 3.88
N TRP A 24 29.41 -18.25 2.86
CA TRP A 24 28.66 -17.89 1.66
C TRP A 24 27.18 -17.61 1.95
N VAL A 25 26.52 -18.45 2.77
CA VAL A 25 25.12 -18.25 3.16
C VAL A 25 24.95 -16.93 3.92
N VAL A 26 25.84 -16.65 4.89
CA VAL A 26 25.80 -15.39 5.66
C VAL A 26 26.03 -14.19 4.74
N ALA A 27 26.98 -14.27 3.82
CA ALA A 27 27.23 -13.20 2.84
C ALA A 27 26.02 -12.96 1.92
N LYS A 28 25.36 -14.04 1.47
CA LYS A 28 24.14 -13.96 0.65
C LYS A 28 22.99 -13.31 1.43
N LEU A 29 22.78 -13.69 2.68
CA LEU A 29 21.76 -13.09 3.55
C LEU A 29 22.04 -11.61 3.84
N LYS A 30 23.30 -11.23 4.09
CA LYS A 30 23.70 -9.83 4.28
C LYS A 30 23.44 -8.99 3.02
N ARG A 31 23.80 -9.52 1.85
CA ARG A 31 23.53 -8.87 0.56
C ARG A 31 22.04 -8.68 0.35
N MET A 32 21.24 -9.73 0.52
CA MET A 32 19.78 -9.66 0.36
C MET A 32 19.14 -8.65 1.32
N LYS A 33 19.65 -8.56 2.56
CA LYS A 33 19.22 -7.54 3.52
C LYS A 33 19.59 -6.12 3.08
N HIS A 34 20.74 -5.94 2.44
CA HIS A 34 21.16 -4.65 1.90
C HIS A 34 20.32 -4.27 0.68
N ASP A 35 20.12 -5.18 -0.26
CA ASP A 35 19.26 -5.00 -1.43
C ASP A 35 17.83 -4.62 -1.02
N MET A 36 17.32 -5.22 0.06
CA MET A 36 16.01 -4.87 0.63
C MET A 36 15.98 -3.49 1.32
N LYS A 37 17.11 -2.97 1.81
CA LYS A 37 17.20 -1.65 2.42
C LYS A 37 17.27 -0.53 1.38
N ASP A 38 17.89 -0.81 0.24
CA ASP A 38 18.10 0.19 -0.81
C ASP A 38 16.85 0.39 -1.69
N MET A 39 15.88 -0.52 -1.60
CA MET A 39 14.56 -0.37 -2.19
C MET A 39 13.73 0.64 -1.36
N GLN A 40 14.00 1.93 -1.55
CA GLN A 40 13.18 3.01 -1.01
C GLN A 40 11.85 3.06 -1.77
N ILE A 41 10.90 2.23 -1.34
CA ILE A 41 9.52 2.32 -1.82
C ILE A 41 8.89 3.54 -1.17
N ASP A 42 8.52 4.55 -1.96
CA ASP A 42 7.66 5.61 -1.46
C ASP A 42 6.24 5.08 -1.28
N ILE A 43 5.83 4.92 -0.02
CA ILE A 43 4.50 4.41 0.32
C ILE A 43 3.39 5.34 -0.16
N LYS A 44 3.66 6.64 -0.26
CA LYS A 44 2.68 7.62 -0.72
C LYS A 44 2.43 7.40 -2.20
N ASP A 45 3.48 7.28 -3.00
CA ASP A 45 3.35 6.97 -4.43
C ASP A 45 2.60 5.64 -4.64
N LEU A 46 2.95 4.59 -3.88
CA LEU A 46 2.27 3.29 -3.97
C LEU A 46 0.76 3.38 -3.71
N ILE A 47 0.33 4.12 -2.68
CA ILE A 47 -1.11 4.31 -2.40
C ILE A 47 -1.74 5.24 -3.45
N GLY A 48 -1.01 6.21 -3.97
CA GLY A 48 -1.43 7.03 -5.10
C GLY A 48 -1.73 6.20 -6.34
N GLN A 49 -0.83 5.28 -6.70
CA GLN A 49 -1.03 4.32 -7.78
C GLN A 49 -2.24 3.41 -7.52
N PHE A 50 -2.41 2.89 -6.29
CA PHE A 50 -3.59 2.11 -5.94
C PHE A 50 -4.90 2.91 -6.10
N TYR A 51 -4.86 4.19 -5.77
CA TYR A 51 -5.98 5.11 -5.90
C TYR A 51 -6.33 5.40 -7.37
N GLN A 52 -5.31 5.59 -8.20
CA GLN A 52 -5.45 5.81 -9.65
C GLN A 52 -5.97 4.57 -10.39
N ASP A 53 -5.55 3.37 -9.98
CA ASP A 53 -6.03 2.11 -10.54
C ASP A 53 -7.50 1.82 -10.22
N HIS A 54 -8.07 2.49 -9.21
CA HIS A 54 -9.45 2.30 -8.77
C HIS A 54 -10.24 3.62 -8.69
N PRO A 55 -10.37 4.38 -9.79
CA PRO A 55 -10.92 5.74 -9.76
C PRO A 55 -12.40 5.77 -9.31
N ARG A 56 -13.15 4.70 -9.58
CA ARG A 56 -14.56 4.50 -9.16
C ARG A 56 -14.73 3.57 -7.96
N GLY A 57 -13.64 3.02 -7.43
CA GLY A 57 -13.68 2.08 -6.31
C GLY A 57 -13.64 2.76 -4.94
N PHE A 58 -13.45 4.09 -4.90
CA PHE A 58 -13.41 4.88 -3.66
C PHE A 58 -14.67 5.70 -3.47
N LEU A 59 -15.29 5.54 -2.31
CA LEU A 59 -16.33 6.46 -1.84
C LEU A 59 -15.65 7.72 -1.30
N ARG A 60 -15.90 8.88 -1.91
CA ARG A 60 -15.36 10.18 -1.47
C ARG A 60 -16.46 10.95 -0.75
N ILE A 61 -16.24 11.34 0.51
CA ILE A 61 -17.22 12.11 1.27
C ILE A 61 -16.54 13.16 2.15
N ARG A 62 -17.31 14.14 2.62
CA ARG A 62 -16.92 15.05 3.69
C ARG A 62 -17.37 14.47 5.04
N SER A 63 -16.47 14.34 6.01
CA SER A 63 -16.80 13.91 7.38
C SER A 63 -17.67 14.92 8.13
N THR A 64 -17.48 16.23 7.90
CA THR A 64 -18.23 17.30 8.58
C THR A 64 -19.66 17.48 8.07
N ASP A 65 -19.99 17.00 6.87
CA ASP A 65 -21.37 17.01 6.36
C ASP A 65 -22.10 15.70 6.77
N ASP A 66 -22.12 15.39 8.06
CA ASP A 66 -23.02 14.37 8.68
C ASP A 66 -24.46 14.93 8.73
N ALA A 67 -24.90 15.48 7.61
CA ALA A 67 -26.22 16.06 7.46
C ALA A 67 -27.02 15.12 6.57
N ARG A 68 -28.11 14.58 7.15
CA ARG A 68 -29.21 13.93 6.42
C ARG A 68 -29.97 14.97 5.57
N ILE A 69 -29.26 15.72 4.76
CA ILE A 69 -29.76 16.82 3.94
C ILE A 69 -29.44 16.47 2.50
N ASP A 70 -30.51 16.16 1.78
CA ASP A 70 -30.64 16.07 0.34
C ASP A 70 -29.49 15.44 -0.46
N ALA A 71 -29.69 14.16 -0.78
CA ALA A 71 -28.91 13.35 -1.70
C ALA A 71 -29.00 13.83 -3.17
N ALA A 72 -28.73 15.11 -3.43
CA ALA A 72 -28.87 15.73 -4.75
C ALA A 72 -27.54 16.19 -5.37
N THR A 73 -26.40 16.12 -4.66
CA THR A 73 -25.12 16.54 -5.26
C THR A 73 -23.91 15.76 -4.72
N GLU A 74 -24.02 14.43 -4.71
CA GLU A 74 -22.83 13.61 -4.89
C GLU A 74 -23.09 12.75 -6.11
N HIS A 75 -22.46 13.12 -7.23
CA HIS A 75 -22.54 12.42 -8.50
C HIS A 75 -21.93 11.02 -8.36
N PHE A 76 -22.66 10.08 -7.76
CA PHE A 76 -22.65 8.71 -8.24
C PHE A 76 -23.29 8.75 -9.64
N GLN A 77 -22.52 9.15 -10.64
CA GLN A 77 -22.84 8.76 -12.00
C GLN A 77 -22.70 7.24 -12.02
N THR A 78 -23.81 6.54 -11.85
CA THR A 78 -23.89 5.10 -12.12
C THR A 78 -23.68 4.92 -13.62
N PRO A 79 -22.51 4.45 -14.10
CA PRO A 79 -22.31 4.24 -15.51
C PRO A 79 -22.91 2.87 -15.83
N ASP A 80 -23.84 2.92 -16.77
CA ASP A 80 -24.52 1.81 -17.42
C ASP A 80 -23.52 0.69 -17.84
N ASN A 81 -23.90 -0.55 -17.55
CA ASN A 81 -23.42 -1.82 -18.13
C ASN A 81 -21.91 -2.14 -18.23
N ASN A 82 -21.18 -2.24 -17.09
CA ASN A 82 -20.00 -3.13 -16.98
C ASN A 82 -19.85 -3.69 -15.54
N PRO A 83 -19.75 -5.02 -15.29
CA PRO A 83 -20.09 -5.61 -14.00
C PRO A 83 -18.95 -5.67 -12.94
N HIS A 84 -17.92 -4.82 -13.02
CA HIS A 84 -16.70 -4.97 -12.20
C HIS A 84 -16.37 -3.78 -11.27
N TYR A 85 -17.35 -3.04 -10.77
CA TYR A 85 -17.08 -2.01 -9.75
C TYR A 85 -16.95 -2.65 -8.36
N GLN A 86 -15.73 -3.04 -8.00
CA GLN A 86 -15.43 -3.47 -6.62
C GLN A 86 -15.15 -2.24 -5.76
N TRP A 87 -15.89 -2.10 -4.66
CA TRP A 87 -15.60 -1.10 -3.64
C TRP A 87 -14.27 -1.48 -2.95
N VAL A 88 -13.27 -0.59 -3.01
CA VAL A 88 -11.94 -0.81 -2.44
C VAL A 88 -11.63 0.07 -1.23
N GLY A 89 -12.36 1.17 -1.02
CA GLY A 89 -12.15 2.02 0.15
C GLY A 89 -13.01 3.28 0.22
N ARG A 90 -12.72 4.12 1.21
CA ARG A 90 -13.37 5.40 1.46
C ARG A 90 -12.33 6.48 1.71
N HIS A 91 -12.51 7.65 1.11
CA HIS A 91 -11.67 8.82 1.29
C HIS A 91 -12.50 9.93 1.93
N GLU A 92 -12.08 10.37 3.11
CA GLU A 92 -12.63 11.54 3.80
C GLU A 92 -11.62 12.68 3.64
N TYR A 93 -11.91 13.59 2.73
CA TYR A 93 -10.96 14.60 2.26
C TYR A 93 -10.78 15.75 3.26
N ASP A 94 -11.79 16.05 4.07
CA ASP A 94 -11.79 17.10 5.09
C ASP A 94 -10.94 16.76 6.31
N ILE A 95 -10.99 15.51 6.77
CA ILE A 95 -10.17 15.02 7.89
C ILE A 95 -8.88 14.34 7.41
N HIS A 96 -8.63 14.34 6.10
CA HIS A 96 -7.45 13.74 5.45
C HIS A 96 -7.22 12.28 5.85
N LYS A 97 -8.29 11.47 5.80
CA LYS A 97 -8.23 10.04 6.12
C LYS A 97 -8.66 9.19 4.94
N LEU A 98 -7.89 8.14 4.70
CA LEU A 98 -8.19 7.12 3.71
C LEU A 98 -8.36 5.78 4.41
N TYR A 99 -9.47 5.12 4.11
CA TYR A 99 -9.87 3.83 4.62
C TYR A 99 -9.78 2.80 3.49
N LEU A 100 -8.82 1.89 3.58
CA LEU A 100 -8.58 0.87 2.57
C LEU A 100 -9.13 -0.47 3.03
N LEU A 101 -9.83 -1.18 2.15
CA LEU A 101 -10.22 -2.57 2.40
C LEU A 101 -8.97 -3.47 2.29
N PRO A 102 -8.65 -4.28 3.32
CA PRO A 102 -7.40 -5.03 3.35
C PRO A 102 -7.27 -6.06 2.23
N LYS A 103 -8.38 -6.69 1.81
CA LYS A 103 -8.38 -7.74 0.78
C LYS A 103 -7.99 -7.21 -0.61
N PRO A 104 -8.73 -6.25 -1.22
CA PRO A 104 -8.36 -5.74 -2.54
C PRO A 104 -6.99 -5.07 -2.53
N PHE A 105 -6.65 -4.35 -1.44
CA PHE A 105 -5.35 -3.73 -1.32
C PHE A 105 -4.21 -4.77 -1.26
N LYS A 106 -4.38 -5.85 -0.49
CA LYS A 106 -3.38 -6.93 -0.43
C LYS A 106 -3.20 -7.62 -1.78
N GLU A 107 -4.29 -7.96 -2.46
CA GLU A 107 -4.25 -8.59 -3.79
C GLU A 107 -3.53 -7.70 -4.79
N TRP A 108 -3.80 -6.39 -4.76
CA TRP A 108 -3.11 -5.42 -5.61
C TRP A 108 -1.63 -5.26 -5.27
N VAL A 109 -1.27 -5.12 -4.00
CA VAL A 109 0.14 -5.00 -3.56
C VAL A 109 0.98 -6.20 -3.98
N VAL A 110 0.42 -7.41 -3.86
CA VAL A 110 1.11 -8.64 -4.29
C VAL A 110 1.25 -8.68 -5.81
N LYS A 111 0.26 -8.18 -6.57
CA LYS A 111 0.34 -8.08 -8.03
C LYS A 111 1.45 -7.13 -8.48
N GLN A 112 1.72 -6.05 -7.72
CA GLN A 112 2.85 -5.15 -7.96
C GLN A 112 4.21 -5.74 -7.55
N GLY A 113 4.27 -7.00 -7.09
CA GLY A 113 5.50 -7.66 -6.68
C GLY A 113 6.01 -7.27 -5.28
N HIS A 114 5.22 -6.50 -4.53
CA HIS A 114 5.59 -6.05 -3.19
C HIS A 114 5.07 -7.00 -2.10
N HIS A 115 5.83 -7.09 -1.00
CA HIS A 115 5.43 -7.89 0.15
C HIS A 115 4.48 -7.10 1.07
N TYR A 116 3.23 -7.55 1.19
CA TYR A 116 2.18 -6.85 1.95
C TYR A 116 2.55 -6.52 3.40
N SER A 117 3.30 -7.39 4.10
CA SER A 117 3.68 -7.09 5.49
C SER A 117 4.67 -5.92 5.59
N ALA A 118 5.54 -5.75 4.58
CA ALA A 118 6.50 -4.66 4.53
C ALA A 118 5.77 -3.34 4.24
N ILE A 119 4.85 -3.35 3.27
CA ILE A 119 3.98 -2.21 2.96
C ILE A 119 3.19 -1.78 4.19
N ARG A 120 2.57 -2.73 4.92
CA ARG A 120 1.81 -2.42 6.14
C ARG A 120 2.67 -1.78 7.22
N ALA A 121 3.92 -2.22 7.37
CA ALA A 121 4.86 -1.62 8.31
C ALA A 121 5.25 -0.19 7.91
N MET A 122 5.46 0.05 6.61
CA MET A 122 5.73 1.40 6.08
C MET A 122 4.51 2.33 6.26
N MET A 123 3.29 1.85 5.97
CA MET A 123 2.06 2.61 6.22
C MET A 123 1.93 3.02 7.69
N ALA A 124 2.24 2.11 8.63
CA ALA A 124 2.21 2.42 10.05
C ALA A 124 3.25 3.49 10.43
N LYS A 125 4.46 3.42 9.85
CA LYS A 125 5.56 4.33 10.14
C LYS A 125 5.39 5.72 9.55
N GLU A 126 5.00 5.80 8.27
CA GLU A 126 5.05 7.05 7.49
C GLU A 126 3.69 7.73 7.34
N MET A 127 2.59 6.96 7.46
CA MET A 127 1.23 7.45 7.22
C MET A 127 0.30 7.27 8.44
N LYS A 128 0.87 6.99 9.61
CA LYS A 128 0.13 6.72 10.86
C LYS A 128 -0.92 5.61 10.69
N GLY A 129 -0.60 4.63 9.84
CA GLY A 129 -1.51 3.57 9.45
C GLY A 129 -1.91 2.66 10.61
N LYS A 130 -3.21 2.38 10.77
CA LYS A 130 -3.75 1.47 11.79
C LYS A 130 -4.92 0.65 11.27
N GLY A 131 -5.09 -0.55 11.82
CA GLY A 131 -6.25 -1.40 11.53
C GLY A 131 -7.39 -1.03 12.46
N ILE A 132 -8.53 -0.61 11.91
CA ILE A 132 -9.72 -0.27 12.71
C ILE A 132 -10.98 -0.88 12.12
N LYS A 133 -12.05 -0.95 12.91
CA LYS A 133 -13.35 -1.40 12.43
C LYS A 133 -14.24 -0.19 12.16
N VAL A 134 -14.60 0.03 10.89
CA VAL A 134 -15.41 1.18 10.46
C VAL A 134 -16.51 0.73 9.51
N ARG A 135 -17.66 1.39 9.61
CA ARG A 135 -18.72 1.30 8.62
C ARG A 135 -18.39 2.23 7.45
N LEU A 136 -17.97 1.65 6.33
CA LEU A 136 -17.61 2.42 5.13
C LEU A 136 -18.79 3.20 4.54
N GLY A 137 -20.01 2.65 4.60
CA GLY A 137 -21.24 3.31 4.13
C GLY A 137 -21.85 4.36 5.07
N ARG A 138 -21.18 4.75 6.16
CA ARG A 138 -21.71 5.77 7.08
C ARG A 138 -21.87 7.11 6.35
N GLY A 139 -23.04 7.74 6.43
CA GLY A 139 -23.34 8.97 5.69
C GLY A 139 -23.86 8.75 4.27
N THR A 140 -24.08 7.49 3.86
CA THR A 140 -24.68 7.16 2.55
C THR A 140 -25.95 6.32 2.72
N LYS A 141 -26.72 6.14 1.63
CA LYS A 141 -27.85 5.20 1.59
C LYS A 141 -27.44 3.73 1.72
N VAL A 142 -26.15 3.43 1.64
CA VAL A 142 -25.62 2.07 1.70
C VAL A 142 -25.43 1.64 3.16
N ASP A 143 -26.30 0.73 3.61
CA ASP A 143 -26.24 0.15 4.95
C ASP A 143 -25.37 -1.12 4.95
N LEU A 144 -24.11 -0.96 5.37
CA LEU A 144 -23.17 -2.06 5.51
C LEU A 144 -22.76 -2.23 6.97
N PRO A 145 -22.51 -3.46 7.42
CA PRO A 145 -21.93 -3.69 8.73
C PRO A 145 -20.51 -3.11 8.81
N PRO A 146 -20.03 -2.74 10.01
CA PRO A 146 -18.65 -2.30 10.19
C PRO A 146 -17.65 -3.40 9.81
N GLN A 147 -16.68 -3.06 8.97
CA GLN A 147 -15.65 -3.98 8.48
C GLN A 147 -14.27 -3.55 8.97
N TYR A 148 -13.32 -4.49 8.99
CA TYR A 148 -11.92 -4.18 9.28
C TYR A 148 -11.29 -3.49 8.08
N VAL A 149 -10.77 -2.30 8.32
CA VAL A 149 -10.15 -1.43 7.32
C VAL A 149 -8.78 -0.95 7.79
N LEU A 150 -7.92 -0.59 6.85
CA LEU A 150 -6.69 0.14 7.13
C LEU A 150 -7.00 1.64 7.05
N GLU A 151 -6.95 2.33 8.19
CA GLU A 151 -6.97 3.80 8.23
C GLU A 151 -5.55 4.30 8.01
N VAL A 152 -5.35 5.18 7.04
CA VAL A 152 -4.12 5.96 6.85
C VAL A 152 -4.44 7.45 6.77
N SER A 153 -3.50 8.27 7.23
CA SER A 153 -3.55 9.71 7.01
C SER A 153 -3.12 10.00 5.57
N TRP A 154 -4.02 10.56 4.78
CA TRP A 154 -3.84 10.85 3.37
C TRP A 154 -4.43 12.23 3.06
N ASN A 155 -3.58 13.19 2.73
CA ASN A 155 -4.02 14.50 2.28
C ASN A 155 -3.84 14.57 0.76
N HIS A 156 -4.90 14.33 0.00
CA HIS A 156 -4.84 14.35 -1.47
C HIS A 156 -4.70 15.78 -2.02
N ASP A 157 -5.33 16.77 -1.37
CA ASP A 157 -5.45 18.14 -1.88
C ASP A 157 -4.14 18.94 -1.73
N ALA A 158 -3.30 18.61 -0.75
CA ALA A 158 -1.96 19.17 -0.63
C ALA A 158 -1.04 18.78 -1.80
N TYR A 159 -1.24 17.63 -2.43
CA TYR A 159 -0.46 17.21 -3.62
C TYR A 159 -0.99 17.82 -4.92
N ALA A 160 -2.26 18.23 -4.97
CA ALA A 160 -2.84 18.94 -6.11
C ALA A 160 -2.54 20.46 -6.09
N SER A 161 -2.28 21.02 -4.91
CA SER A 161 -2.05 22.46 -4.70
C SER A 161 -0.60 22.83 -4.36
N GLY A 162 0.21 21.86 -3.93
CA GLY A 162 1.64 22.05 -3.66
C GLY A 162 2.45 21.97 -4.93
N ALA A 163 3.22 23.03 -5.21
CA ALA A 163 4.29 23.02 -6.19
C ALA A 163 5.12 21.74 -6.04
N GLN A 164 5.25 20.98 -7.13
CA GLN A 164 6.17 19.87 -7.22
C GLN A 164 7.59 20.42 -7.04
N ASP A 165 8.12 20.41 -5.81
CA ASP A 165 9.57 20.51 -5.53
C ASP A 165 10.27 19.20 -5.93
N THR A 166 9.86 18.62 -7.06
CA THR A 166 10.47 17.45 -7.66
C THR A 166 11.46 18.00 -8.68
N PRO A 167 12.78 17.83 -8.48
CA PRO A 167 13.75 18.16 -9.51
C PRO A 167 13.34 17.48 -10.81
N PRO A 168 13.39 18.18 -11.96
CA PRO A 168 12.97 17.61 -13.22
C PRO A 168 13.79 16.33 -13.49
N LEU A 169 13.10 15.27 -13.94
CA LEU A 169 13.73 13.97 -14.23
C LEU A 169 14.82 14.06 -15.30
N PHE A 170 14.77 15.11 -16.10
CA PHE A 170 15.79 15.46 -17.07
C PHE A 170 16.29 16.87 -16.74
N PRO A 171 17.62 17.10 -16.72
CA PRO A 171 18.15 18.45 -16.72
C PRO A 171 17.53 19.21 -17.90
N VAL A 172 17.03 20.41 -17.65
CA VAL A 172 16.68 21.33 -18.73
C VAL A 172 18.00 21.72 -19.36
N GLU A 173 18.31 21.19 -20.55
CA GLU A 173 19.40 21.72 -21.35
C GLU A 173 18.98 23.13 -21.79
N ASP A 174 19.63 24.15 -21.24
CA ASP A 174 19.55 25.51 -21.75
C ASP A 174 20.08 25.49 -23.18
N ASN A 175 19.18 25.58 -24.16
CA ASN A 175 19.54 25.88 -25.53
C ASN A 175 19.75 27.40 -25.63
N ASP A 176 21.03 27.80 -25.70
CA ASP A 176 21.48 29.14 -26.12
C ASP A 176 21.03 29.48 -27.56
#